data_AF-A0A4R2C9N6-F1
#
_entry.id   AF-A0A4R2C9N6-F1
#
_cell.length_a   1.000
_cell.length_b   1.000
_cell.length_c   1.000
_cell.angle_alpha   90.00
_cell.angle_beta   90.00
_cell.angle_gamma   90.00
#
_symmetry.space_group_name_H-M   'P 1'
#
loop_
_entity.id
_entity.type
_entity.pdbx_description
1 polymer ?
#
loop_
_entity_poly.entity_id
_entity_poly.type
_entity_poly.pdbx_seq_one_letter_code
_entity_poly.pdbx_strand_id
1 'polypeptide(L)'
;MAEQSAGLLARRRARGLWVKGAKQLGFAKTGEEAGTPDKPAALDTFTRALELDPGMTDAWLGFHAAGGDHDTALDKLVAGLGRFGEERDQDKRRLNSTFQAGWWFTHQLETTDHVWHAEVLRLLAAGDIDKAAEAADKVIEGTRRHFLLSNVAMLRKQYDVAIHELRQVPQDGHLGAEAVLRLGMLLATVEQWSEAETLLRQAAGQQLNNLVQVDAEYYLGFVYRGTNREENALRQFEWVYERNNAHRQVAEALADSDLRLDTRPAPRSTGPVAPVIRRGAPTQPSLHRQPDWGAVQGILNELDRNVGMEDVKRQVSAVAAQVRAGLMRAERGLPTAKLGGHLIFAGPPGTGKTTVARVVARLYCALGLLAADTVIETDRSGLVAEWIGQTAVKTNEVVDSALDGVLFIDEAYALRKKRTGNDFGTEAIDTLLKRMEDDRDRLVVIVAGYSEPMAEFLEANPGLRSRFSSRIDFPRYTADQLREIAYRLVQNRGDHLTESAMASLTAVLDQVCSNGRIDELGNARFIRTVLEAAAKHRDLRLFNSPGIPSDEALVTLDASDLKAAVEEILSF
;
A
#
# COMPACT_ATOMS: atom_id res chain seq x y z
N MET A 1 -4.02 49.65 -25.30
CA MET A 1 -3.73 49.99 -23.88
C MET A 1 -5.00 50.03 -23.02
N ALA A 2 -6.04 50.79 -23.40
CA ALA A 2 -7.30 50.84 -22.63
C ALA A 2 -8.03 49.48 -22.53
N GLU A 3 -8.13 48.72 -23.63
CA GLU A 3 -8.74 47.37 -23.64
C GLU A 3 -7.95 46.34 -22.82
N GLN A 4 -6.62 46.37 -22.87
CA GLN A 4 -5.76 45.53 -22.04
C GLN A 4 -5.92 45.85 -20.54
N SER A 5 -6.05 47.14 -20.18
CA SER A 5 -6.31 47.57 -18.81
C SER A 5 -7.70 47.14 -18.33
N ALA A 6 -8.73 47.18 -19.20
CA ALA A 6 -10.08 46.75 -18.89
C ALA A 6 -10.16 45.22 -18.68
N GLY A 7 -9.48 44.43 -19.53
CA GLY A 7 -9.41 42.96 -19.39
C GLY A 7 -8.70 42.51 -18.10
N LEU A 8 -7.63 43.21 -17.70
CA LEU A 8 -6.94 42.97 -16.42
C LEU A 8 -7.84 43.26 -15.20
N LEU A 9 -8.60 44.36 -15.25
CA LEU A 9 -9.57 44.72 -14.21
C LEU A 9 -10.73 43.71 -14.11
N ALA A 10 -11.25 43.24 -15.25
CA ALA A 10 -12.31 42.23 -15.31
C ALA A 10 -11.84 40.90 -14.69
N ARG A 11 -10.65 40.41 -15.06
CA ARG A 11 -10.05 39.20 -14.47
C ARG A 11 -9.85 39.31 -12.97
N ARG A 12 -9.37 40.45 -12.48
CA ARG A 12 -9.20 40.68 -11.03
C ARG A 12 -10.53 40.64 -10.28
N ARG A 13 -11.60 41.18 -10.87
CA ARG A 13 -12.96 41.12 -10.29
C ARG A 13 -13.53 39.70 -10.33
N ALA A 14 -13.37 38.99 -11.45
CA ALA A 14 -13.78 37.59 -11.60
C ALA A 14 -13.12 36.71 -10.53
N ARG A 15 -11.83 36.90 -10.29
CA ARG A 15 -11.09 36.19 -9.24
C ARG A 15 -11.64 36.47 -7.84
N GLY A 16 -12.01 37.71 -7.53
CA GLY A 16 -12.67 38.04 -6.27
C GLY A 16 -14.01 37.31 -6.10
N LEU A 17 -14.78 37.17 -7.17
CA LEU A 17 -16.02 36.37 -7.18
C LEU A 17 -15.73 34.88 -7.03
N TRP A 18 -14.70 34.35 -7.70
CA TRP A 18 -14.28 32.95 -7.53
C TRP A 18 -13.97 32.61 -6.07
N VAL A 19 -13.19 33.46 -5.38
CA VAL A 19 -12.88 33.29 -3.95
C VAL A 19 -14.15 33.30 -3.10
N LYS A 20 -15.10 34.20 -3.41
CA LYS A 20 -16.38 34.27 -2.69
C LYS A 20 -17.21 33.00 -2.91
N GLY A 21 -17.36 32.56 -4.17
CA GLY A 21 -18.11 31.35 -4.54
C GLY A 21 -17.54 30.10 -3.88
N ALA A 22 -16.21 29.97 -3.87
CA ALA A 22 -15.56 28.84 -3.21
C ALA A 22 -15.80 28.82 -1.69
N LYS A 23 -15.80 29.99 -1.01
CA LYS A 23 -16.18 30.08 0.41
C LYS A 23 -17.64 29.69 0.65
N GLN A 24 -18.54 30.12 -0.24
CA GLN A 24 -19.97 29.77 -0.15
C GLN A 24 -20.20 28.27 -0.32
N LEU A 25 -19.36 27.56 -1.07
CA LEU A 25 -19.38 26.10 -1.13
C LEU A 25 -18.72 25.41 0.08
N GLY A 26 -18.24 26.16 1.06
CA GLY A 26 -17.57 25.61 2.25
C GLY A 26 -16.08 25.31 2.04
N PHE A 27 -15.48 25.68 0.91
CA PHE A 27 -14.04 25.52 0.71
C PHE A 27 -13.30 26.68 1.39
N ALA A 28 -12.60 26.36 2.48
CA ALA A 28 -11.78 27.29 3.26
C ALA A 28 -10.27 27.05 2.99
N LYS A 29 -9.44 28.07 3.22
CA LYS A 29 -7.98 27.89 3.26
C LYS A 29 -7.53 27.37 4.63
N THR A 30 -6.30 26.89 4.71
CA THR A 30 -5.66 26.57 6.00
C THR A 30 -5.72 27.77 6.94
N GLY A 31 -6.38 27.60 8.09
CA GLY A 31 -6.59 28.67 9.08
C GLY A 31 -7.87 29.50 8.91
N GLU A 32 -8.69 29.25 7.88
CA GLU A 32 -10.05 29.81 7.75
C GLU A 32 -11.08 28.79 8.28
N GLU A 33 -12.13 29.26 8.96
CA GLU A 33 -13.27 28.41 9.31
C GLU A 33 -14.09 28.05 8.06
N ALA A 34 -14.42 26.77 7.90
CA ALA A 34 -15.33 26.31 6.86
C ALA A 34 -16.78 26.63 7.27
N GLY A 35 -17.42 27.53 6.53
CA GLY A 35 -18.84 27.84 6.72
C GLY A 35 -19.76 26.76 6.13
N THR A 36 -21.04 26.79 6.51
CA THR A 36 -22.07 25.92 5.94
C THR A 36 -22.23 26.18 4.44
N PRO A 37 -22.17 25.14 3.57
CA PRO A 37 -22.31 25.31 2.13
C PRO A 37 -23.68 25.86 1.70
N ASP A 38 -23.68 26.88 0.85
CA ASP A 38 -24.84 27.48 0.17
C ASP A 38 -24.64 27.37 -1.35
N LYS A 39 -25.14 26.27 -1.93
CA LYS A 39 -25.02 25.97 -3.36
C LYS A 39 -25.71 27.02 -4.25
N PRO A 40 -26.97 27.44 -4.00
CA PRO A 40 -27.62 28.49 -4.79
C PRO A 40 -26.83 29.81 -4.83
N ALA A 41 -26.33 30.28 -3.68
CA ALA A 41 -25.56 31.53 -3.63
C ALA A 41 -24.20 31.41 -4.31
N ALA A 42 -23.55 30.24 -4.20
CA ALA A 42 -22.33 29.94 -4.93
C ALA A 42 -22.57 29.90 -6.45
N LEU A 43 -23.68 29.30 -6.90
CA LEU A 43 -24.02 29.21 -8.32
C LEU A 43 -24.20 30.59 -8.95
N ASP A 44 -24.93 31.50 -8.30
CA ASP A 44 -25.04 32.91 -8.73
C ASP A 44 -23.66 33.57 -8.81
N THR A 45 -22.84 33.36 -7.78
CA THR A 45 -21.51 33.97 -7.69
C THR A 45 -20.56 33.48 -8.77
N PHE A 46 -20.55 32.17 -9.07
CA PHE A 46 -19.76 31.62 -10.18
C PHE A 46 -20.30 32.05 -11.54
N THR A 47 -21.62 32.15 -11.72
CA THR A 47 -22.23 32.66 -12.96
C THR A 47 -21.73 34.08 -13.25
N ARG A 48 -21.74 34.96 -12.26
CA ARG A 48 -21.21 36.33 -12.38
C ARG A 48 -19.70 36.38 -12.60
N ALA A 49 -18.94 35.44 -12.05
CA ALA A 49 -17.51 35.33 -12.32
C ALA A 49 -17.26 34.97 -13.80
N LEU A 50 -18.07 34.06 -14.34
CA LEU A 50 -18.00 33.59 -15.72
C LEU A 50 -18.51 34.64 -16.73
N GLU A 51 -19.42 35.53 -16.35
CA GLU A 51 -19.78 36.72 -17.17
C GLU A 51 -18.59 37.66 -17.37
N LEU A 52 -17.70 37.76 -16.38
CA LEU A 52 -16.51 38.64 -16.42
C LEU A 52 -15.29 37.97 -17.07
N ASP A 53 -15.08 36.67 -16.83
CA ASP A 53 -14.04 35.85 -17.46
C ASP A 53 -14.60 34.48 -17.86
N PRO A 54 -15.20 34.34 -19.05
CA PRO A 54 -15.75 33.08 -19.54
C PRO A 54 -14.71 31.96 -19.68
N GLY A 55 -13.41 32.31 -19.72
CA GLY A 55 -12.32 31.35 -19.82
C GLY A 55 -11.75 30.90 -18.47
N MET A 56 -12.32 31.34 -17.34
CA MET A 56 -11.85 30.96 -16.00
C MET A 56 -12.26 29.53 -15.67
N THR A 57 -11.41 28.56 -15.98
CA THR A 57 -11.72 27.13 -15.87
C THR A 57 -12.07 26.69 -14.45
N ASP A 58 -11.41 27.23 -13.42
CA ASP A 58 -11.75 26.94 -12.03
C ASP A 58 -13.10 27.54 -11.59
N ALA A 59 -13.62 28.57 -12.27
CA ALA A 59 -14.98 29.05 -12.04
C ALA A 59 -16.03 28.12 -12.66
N TRP A 60 -15.72 27.49 -13.80
CA TRP A 60 -16.55 26.40 -14.34
C TRP A 60 -16.58 25.18 -13.43
N LEU A 61 -15.45 24.84 -12.78
CA LEU A 61 -15.41 23.80 -11.75
C LEU A 61 -16.32 24.14 -10.56
N GLY A 62 -16.30 25.40 -10.12
CA GLY A 62 -17.18 25.90 -9.06
C GLY A 62 -18.66 25.90 -9.44
N PHE A 63 -18.97 26.30 -10.68
CA PHE A 63 -20.31 26.22 -11.26
C PHE A 63 -20.82 24.77 -11.28
N HIS A 64 -19.99 23.81 -11.69
CA HIS A 64 -20.28 22.37 -11.61
C HIS A 64 -20.56 21.92 -10.16
N ALA A 65 -19.69 22.29 -9.21
CA ALA A 65 -19.86 21.94 -7.78
C ALA A 65 -21.12 22.54 -7.14
N ALA A 66 -21.53 23.72 -7.60
CA ALA A 66 -22.72 24.42 -7.13
C ALA A 66 -24.04 23.84 -7.73
N GLY A 67 -23.96 22.89 -8.66
CA GLY A 67 -25.13 22.28 -9.30
C GLY A 67 -25.64 23.04 -10.52
N GLY A 68 -24.75 23.77 -11.20
CA GLY A 68 -25.04 24.30 -12.53
C GLY A 68 -25.14 23.20 -13.59
N ASP A 69 -25.45 23.57 -14.83
CA ASP A 69 -25.53 22.63 -15.94
C ASP A 69 -24.22 21.86 -16.15
N HIS A 70 -24.23 20.55 -15.86
CA HIS A 70 -23.02 19.73 -15.83
C HIS A 70 -22.39 19.57 -17.22
N ASP A 71 -23.20 19.47 -18.28
CA ASP A 71 -22.69 19.32 -19.65
C ASP A 71 -21.97 20.58 -20.13
N THR A 72 -22.61 21.75 -19.95
CA THR A 72 -21.97 23.03 -20.26
C THR A 72 -20.69 23.22 -19.44
N ALA A 73 -20.72 22.90 -18.14
CA ALA A 73 -19.53 22.99 -17.31
C ALA A 73 -18.40 22.09 -17.82
N LEU A 74 -18.71 20.83 -18.16
CA LEU A 74 -17.69 19.88 -18.59
C LEU A 74 -17.09 20.24 -19.95
N ASP A 75 -17.91 20.69 -20.91
CA ASP A 75 -17.43 21.22 -22.19
C ASP A 75 -16.44 22.37 -21.98
N LYS A 76 -16.73 23.27 -21.03
CA LYS A 76 -15.87 24.40 -20.70
C LYS A 76 -14.62 24.00 -19.92
N LEU A 77 -14.71 22.99 -19.06
CA LEU A 77 -13.57 22.40 -18.37
C LEU A 77 -12.58 21.76 -19.38
N VAL A 78 -13.09 20.98 -20.35
CA VAL A 78 -12.28 20.37 -21.41
C VAL A 78 -11.64 21.43 -22.30
N ALA A 79 -12.40 22.42 -22.75
CA ALA A 79 -11.86 23.51 -23.57
C ALA A 79 -10.84 24.39 -22.82
N GLY A 80 -10.95 24.46 -21.49
CA GLY A 80 -10.15 25.32 -20.62
C GLY A 80 -9.00 24.62 -19.88
N LEU A 81 -8.62 23.39 -20.24
CA LEU A 81 -7.62 22.60 -19.50
C LEU A 81 -6.30 23.33 -19.23
N GLY A 82 -5.84 24.19 -20.15
CA GLY A 82 -4.61 24.97 -19.97
C GLY A 82 -4.63 25.96 -18.80
N ARG A 83 -5.82 26.30 -18.30
CA ARG A 83 -6.04 27.19 -17.14
C ARG A 83 -6.65 26.45 -15.93
N PHE A 84 -6.75 25.12 -15.99
CA PHE A 84 -7.37 24.33 -14.93
C PHE A 84 -6.43 24.25 -13.72
N GLY A 85 -6.90 24.68 -12.54
CA GLY A 85 -6.10 24.79 -11.33
C GLY A 85 -5.45 26.15 -11.07
N GLU A 86 -5.48 27.09 -12.03
CA GLU A 86 -4.84 28.42 -11.87
C GLU A 86 -5.30 29.17 -10.62
N GLU A 87 -6.61 29.26 -10.39
CA GLU A 87 -7.16 30.00 -9.25
C GLU A 87 -6.97 29.23 -7.95
N ARG A 88 -7.12 27.90 -7.99
CA ARG A 88 -6.88 27.02 -6.84
C ARG A 88 -5.44 27.11 -6.35
N ASP A 89 -4.48 27.09 -7.25
CA ASP A 89 -3.04 27.16 -6.95
C ASP A 89 -2.60 28.54 -6.48
N GLN A 90 -3.14 29.60 -7.08
CA GLN A 90 -2.80 30.97 -6.69
C GLN A 90 -3.48 31.39 -5.38
N ASP A 91 -4.71 30.94 -5.12
CA ASP A 91 -5.43 31.24 -3.89
C ASP A 91 -5.03 30.27 -2.75
N LYS A 92 -4.50 29.08 -3.06
CA LYS A 92 -4.25 27.98 -2.09
C LYS A 92 -5.52 27.40 -1.49
N ARG A 93 -6.61 27.38 -2.26
CA ARG A 93 -7.89 26.78 -1.88
C ARG A 93 -8.21 25.60 -2.78
N ARG A 94 -8.42 24.43 -2.19
CA ARG A 94 -8.71 23.18 -2.90
C ARG A 94 -10.19 23.03 -3.21
N LEU A 95 -10.73 23.94 -4.03
CA LEU A 95 -12.07 23.76 -4.62
C LEU A 95 -12.08 22.46 -5.45
N ASN A 96 -13.09 21.62 -5.23
CA ASN A 96 -13.34 20.43 -6.03
C ASN A 96 -14.82 20.28 -6.36
N SER A 97 -15.11 19.35 -7.25
CA SER A 97 -16.48 18.90 -7.53
C SER A 97 -16.54 17.38 -7.53
N THR A 98 -17.67 16.77 -7.84
CA THR A 98 -17.81 15.31 -7.93
C THR A 98 -18.49 14.89 -9.23
N PHE A 99 -18.08 13.77 -9.81
CA PHE A 99 -18.70 13.19 -10.99
C PHE A 99 -18.90 11.68 -10.83
N GLN A 100 -19.80 11.10 -11.62
CA GLN A 100 -20.00 9.65 -11.66
C GLN A 100 -18.84 9.01 -12.43
N ALA A 101 -18.00 8.22 -11.76
CA ALA A 101 -16.73 7.71 -12.30
C ALA A 101 -16.77 6.21 -12.65
N GLY A 102 -17.94 5.61 -12.53
CA GLY A 102 -18.22 4.20 -12.79
C GLY A 102 -19.72 3.94 -12.65
N TRP A 103 -20.15 2.69 -12.64
CA TRP A 103 -21.56 2.36 -12.41
C TRP A 103 -21.99 2.62 -10.97
N TRP A 104 -21.07 2.50 -10.01
CA TRP A 104 -21.46 2.43 -8.59
C TRP A 104 -20.78 3.45 -7.68
N PHE A 105 -19.89 4.29 -8.20
CA PHE A 105 -19.16 5.25 -7.38
C PHE A 105 -19.01 6.61 -8.04
N THR A 106 -18.98 7.61 -7.17
CA THR A 106 -18.63 8.98 -7.51
C THR A 106 -17.17 9.24 -7.16
N HIS A 107 -16.53 10.16 -7.87
CA HIS A 107 -15.15 10.55 -7.62
C HIS A 107 -15.02 12.07 -7.61
N GLN A 108 -14.03 12.57 -6.87
CA GLN A 108 -13.68 13.99 -6.87
C GLN A 108 -13.15 14.39 -8.26
N LEU A 109 -13.63 15.52 -8.78
CA LEU A 109 -13.13 16.19 -9.98
C LEU A 109 -12.15 17.27 -9.53
N GLU A 110 -10.86 17.00 -9.72
CA GLU A 110 -9.77 17.81 -9.16
C GLU A 110 -8.60 17.97 -10.12
N THR A 111 -8.34 16.93 -10.92
CA THR A 111 -7.22 16.83 -11.86
C THR A 111 -7.73 16.84 -13.30
N THR A 112 -6.83 17.08 -14.26
CA THR A 112 -7.14 17.02 -15.69
C THR A 112 -7.59 15.62 -16.11
N ASP A 113 -7.04 14.56 -15.52
CA ASP A 113 -7.47 13.19 -15.77
C ASP A 113 -8.90 12.92 -15.28
N HIS A 114 -9.35 13.60 -14.22
CA HIS A 114 -10.75 13.52 -13.79
C HIS A 114 -11.69 14.23 -14.76
N VAL A 115 -11.28 15.37 -15.34
CA VAL A 115 -12.04 16.06 -16.39
C VAL A 115 -12.20 15.13 -17.61
N TRP A 116 -11.09 14.53 -18.08
CA TRP A 116 -11.14 13.61 -19.20
C TRP A 116 -11.96 12.36 -18.91
N HIS A 117 -11.89 11.81 -17.71
CA HIS A 117 -12.73 10.67 -17.33
C HIS A 117 -14.20 11.03 -17.38
N ALA A 118 -14.61 12.12 -16.74
CA ALA A 118 -15.99 12.59 -16.77
C ALA A 118 -16.47 12.76 -18.23
N GLU A 119 -15.61 13.33 -19.08
CA GLU A 119 -15.93 13.56 -20.50
C GLU A 119 -16.09 12.26 -21.27
N VAL A 120 -15.20 11.28 -21.06
CA VAL A 120 -15.34 9.95 -21.69
C VAL A 120 -16.67 9.32 -21.32
N LEU A 121 -17.03 9.30 -20.03
CA LEU A 121 -18.29 8.68 -19.60
C LEU A 121 -19.52 9.43 -20.14
N ARG A 122 -19.45 10.77 -20.25
CA ARG A 122 -20.51 11.57 -20.87
C ARG A 122 -20.67 11.24 -22.36
N LEU A 123 -19.58 11.17 -23.11
CA LEU A 123 -19.58 10.81 -24.54
C LEU A 123 -20.10 9.39 -24.76
N LEU A 124 -19.71 8.43 -23.90
CA LEU A 124 -20.22 7.07 -23.94
C LEU A 124 -21.73 7.02 -23.66
N ALA A 125 -22.23 7.80 -22.69
CA ALA A 125 -23.65 7.91 -22.41
C ALA A 125 -24.43 8.54 -23.57
N ALA A 126 -23.82 9.47 -24.32
CA ALA A 126 -24.37 10.07 -25.53
C ALA A 126 -24.29 9.16 -26.77
N GLY A 127 -23.57 8.03 -26.70
CA GLY A 127 -23.37 7.10 -27.82
C GLY A 127 -22.25 7.50 -28.78
N ASP A 128 -21.48 8.56 -28.48
CA ASP A 128 -20.37 9.06 -29.29
C ASP A 128 -19.06 8.27 -28.97
N ILE A 129 -19.07 6.97 -29.28
CA ILE A 129 -18.00 6.03 -28.88
C ILE A 129 -16.62 6.42 -29.45
N ASP A 130 -16.57 6.98 -30.67
CA ASP A 130 -15.31 7.35 -31.31
C ASP A 130 -14.65 8.54 -30.62
N LYS A 131 -15.41 9.59 -30.30
CA LYS A 131 -14.90 10.72 -29.50
C LYS A 131 -14.52 10.28 -28.09
N ALA A 132 -15.27 9.36 -27.50
CA ALA A 132 -14.93 8.80 -26.19
C ALA A 132 -13.59 8.07 -26.21
N ALA A 133 -13.27 7.33 -27.29
CA ALA A 133 -11.97 6.72 -27.47
C ALA A 133 -10.84 7.76 -27.58
N GLU A 134 -11.04 8.80 -28.39
CA GLU A 134 -10.08 9.90 -28.54
C GLU A 134 -9.84 10.65 -27.22
N ALA A 135 -10.90 10.86 -26.42
CA ALA A 135 -10.82 11.48 -25.10
C ALA A 135 -10.11 10.57 -24.08
N ALA A 136 -10.36 9.25 -24.11
CA ALA A 136 -9.69 8.30 -23.24
C ALA A 136 -8.18 8.28 -23.48
N ASP A 137 -7.73 8.48 -24.71
CA ASP A 137 -6.30 8.60 -25.05
C ASP A 137 -5.62 9.85 -24.48
N LYS A 138 -6.39 10.84 -24.01
CA LYS A 138 -5.86 12.03 -23.33
C LYS A 138 -5.60 11.83 -21.84
N VAL A 139 -6.10 10.73 -21.24
CA VAL A 139 -5.89 10.41 -19.83
C VAL A 139 -4.46 9.91 -19.63
N ILE A 140 -3.72 10.54 -18.71
CA ILE A 140 -2.31 10.22 -18.43
C ILE A 140 -2.22 9.05 -17.44
N GLU A 141 -3.06 9.04 -16.40
CA GLU A 141 -3.15 7.95 -15.43
C GLU A 141 -3.52 6.62 -16.10
N GLY A 142 -2.54 5.71 -16.21
CA GLY A 142 -2.68 4.45 -16.94
C GLY A 142 -3.86 3.59 -16.48
N THR A 143 -4.05 3.43 -15.16
CA THR A 143 -5.16 2.68 -14.57
C THR A 143 -6.51 3.18 -15.08
N ARG A 144 -6.73 4.50 -15.00
CA ARG A 144 -7.97 5.15 -15.42
C ARG A 144 -8.16 5.06 -16.93
N ARG A 145 -7.08 5.24 -17.69
CA ARG A 145 -7.10 5.08 -19.15
C ARG A 145 -7.51 3.68 -19.55
N HIS A 146 -6.89 2.65 -18.98
CA HIS A 146 -7.24 1.25 -19.26
C HIS A 146 -8.70 0.93 -18.89
N PHE A 147 -9.17 1.40 -17.74
CA PHE A 147 -10.58 1.27 -17.37
C PHE A 147 -11.50 1.91 -18.41
N LEU A 148 -11.22 3.13 -18.85
CA LEU A 148 -12.04 3.85 -19.84
C LEU A 148 -11.98 3.24 -21.24
N LEU A 149 -10.81 2.82 -21.70
CA LEU A 149 -10.65 2.10 -22.96
C LEU A 149 -11.39 0.76 -22.96
N SER A 150 -11.46 0.09 -21.81
CA SER A 150 -12.27 -1.11 -21.69
C SER A 150 -13.78 -0.82 -21.86
N ASN A 151 -14.28 0.31 -21.34
CA ASN A 151 -15.67 0.72 -21.56
C ASN A 151 -15.96 0.91 -23.07
N VAL A 152 -15.06 1.62 -23.76
CA VAL A 152 -15.14 1.86 -25.21
C VAL A 152 -15.16 0.52 -25.95
N ALA A 153 -14.22 -0.38 -25.65
CA ALA A 153 -14.10 -1.69 -26.29
C ALA A 153 -15.33 -2.58 -26.03
N MET A 154 -15.89 -2.56 -24.81
CA MET A 154 -17.12 -3.29 -24.48
C MET A 154 -18.30 -2.83 -25.32
N LEU A 155 -18.48 -1.51 -25.49
CA LEU A 155 -19.56 -0.93 -26.32
C LEU A 155 -19.35 -1.20 -27.81
N ARG A 156 -18.10 -1.25 -28.28
CA ARG A 156 -17.76 -1.71 -29.64
C ARG A 156 -17.87 -3.22 -29.84
N LYS A 157 -18.20 -3.98 -28.78
CA LYS A 157 -18.22 -5.46 -28.79
C LYS A 157 -16.85 -6.09 -29.13
N GLN A 158 -15.77 -5.37 -28.85
CA GLN A 158 -14.38 -5.84 -28.98
C GLN A 158 -13.96 -6.48 -27.66
N TYR A 159 -14.50 -7.67 -27.37
CA TYR A 159 -14.39 -8.31 -26.06
C TYR A 159 -12.96 -8.74 -25.71
N ASP A 160 -12.18 -9.14 -26.69
CA ASP A 160 -10.75 -9.42 -26.55
C ASP A 160 -9.97 -8.17 -26.10
N VAL A 161 -10.25 -7.03 -26.72
CA VAL A 161 -9.65 -5.74 -26.34
C VAL A 161 -10.13 -5.33 -24.95
N ALA A 162 -11.42 -5.43 -24.66
CA ALA A 162 -11.96 -5.08 -23.34
C ALA A 162 -11.39 -5.95 -22.21
N ILE A 163 -11.24 -7.27 -22.43
CA ILE A 163 -10.56 -8.18 -21.48
C ILE A 163 -9.11 -7.74 -21.29
N HIS A 164 -8.40 -7.42 -22.38
CA HIS A 164 -7.02 -6.98 -22.32
C HIS A 164 -6.86 -5.73 -21.46
N GLU A 165 -7.67 -4.71 -21.72
CA GLU A 165 -7.67 -3.43 -21.00
C GLU A 165 -8.03 -3.61 -19.52
N LEU A 166 -9.09 -4.36 -19.19
CA LEU A 166 -9.51 -4.61 -17.80
C LEU A 166 -8.43 -5.34 -16.97
N ARG A 167 -7.65 -6.23 -17.59
CA ARG A 167 -6.53 -6.90 -16.90
C ARG A 167 -5.37 -5.97 -16.55
N GLN A 168 -5.28 -4.80 -17.19
CA GLN A 168 -4.26 -3.79 -16.85
C GLN A 168 -4.68 -2.93 -15.66
N VAL A 169 -5.96 -2.95 -15.27
CA VAL A 169 -6.47 -2.19 -14.14
C VAL A 169 -6.12 -2.94 -12.85
N PRO A 170 -5.38 -2.33 -11.90
CA PRO A 170 -5.16 -2.90 -10.58
C PRO A 170 -6.49 -3.24 -9.89
N GLN A 171 -6.52 -4.33 -9.15
CA GLN A 171 -7.76 -4.89 -8.59
C GLN A 171 -8.15 -4.28 -7.22
N ASP A 172 -7.51 -3.19 -6.83
CA ASP A 172 -7.71 -2.45 -5.59
C ASP A 172 -8.44 -1.12 -5.81
N GLY A 173 -9.05 -0.61 -4.74
CA GLY A 173 -9.86 0.61 -4.78
C GLY A 173 -11.18 0.46 -5.56
N HIS A 174 -11.92 1.57 -5.66
CA HIS A 174 -13.25 1.58 -6.28
C HIS A 174 -13.24 1.25 -7.78
N LEU A 175 -12.26 1.79 -8.52
CA LEU A 175 -12.06 1.48 -9.95
C LEU A 175 -11.66 0.01 -10.17
N GLY A 176 -10.78 -0.51 -9.33
CA GLY A 176 -10.35 -1.91 -9.40
C GLY A 176 -11.48 -2.89 -9.09
N ALA A 177 -12.30 -2.59 -8.08
CA ALA A 177 -13.47 -3.40 -7.74
C ALA A 177 -14.46 -3.52 -8.91
N GLU A 178 -14.77 -2.39 -9.55
CA GLU A 178 -15.64 -2.38 -10.71
C GLU A 178 -14.99 -3.06 -11.93
N ALA A 179 -13.68 -2.91 -12.12
CA ALA A 179 -12.95 -3.59 -13.18
C ALA A 179 -12.95 -5.12 -13.01
N VAL A 180 -12.80 -5.63 -11.79
CA VAL A 180 -12.87 -7.07 -11.49
C VAL A 180 -14.26 -7.62 -11.80
N LEU A 181 -15.32 -6.93 -11.37
CA LEU A 181 -16.70 -7.30 -11.69
C LEU A 181 -16.90 -7.37 -13.21
N ARG A 182 -16.53 -6.31 -13.94
CA ARG A 182 -16.68 -6.23 -15.40
C ARG A 182 -15.87 -7.30 -16.13
N LEU A 183 -14.67 -7.60 -15.64
CA LEU A 183 -13.83 -8.66 -16.22
C LEU A 183 -14.48 -10.03 -16.02
N GLY A 184 -14.99 -10.31 -14.82
CA GLY A 184 -15.73 -11.54 -14.53
C GLY A 184 -16.97 -11.69 -15.42
N MET A 185 -17.76 -10.61 -15.58
CA MET A 185 -18.91 -10.56 -16.47
C MET A 185 -18.52 -10.87 -17.92
N LEU A 186 -17.47 -10.23 -18.41
CA LEU A 186 -17.02 -10.35 -19.79
C LEU A 186 -16.46 -11.75 -20.09
N LEU A 187 -15.73 -12.34 -19.15
CA LEU A 187 -15.23 -13.72 -19.23
C LEU A 187 -16.39 -14.73 -19.25
N ALA A 188 -17.46 -14.49 -18.49
CA ALA A 188 -18.67 -15.30 -18.58
C ALA A 188 -19.32 -15.21 -19.96
N THR A 189 -19.37 -14.00 -20.55
CA THR A 189 -19.89 -13.79 -21.91
C THR A 189 -19.10 -14.55 -22.99
N VAL A 190 -17.78 -14.70 -22.82
CA VAL A 190 -16.93 -15.47 -23.75
C VAL A 190 -16.71 -16.93 -23.33
N GLU A 191 -17.53 -17.43 -22.40
CA GLU A 191 -17.53 -18.82 -21.91
C GLU A 191 -16.24 -19.28 -21.21
N GLN A 192 -15.45 -18.34 -20.67
CA GLN A 192 -14.31 -18.62 -19.81
C GLN A 192 -14.74 -18.82 -18.34
N TRP A 193 -15.57 -19.84 -18.13
CA TRP A 193 -16.33 -20.05 -16.89
C TRP A 193 -15.49 -20.13 -15.61
N SER A 194 -14.37 -20.85 -15.63
CA SER A 194 -13.53 -21.05 -14.44
C SER A 194 -12.91 -19.74 -13.95
N GLU A 195 -12.47 -18.90 -14.89
CA GLU A 195 -11.87 -17.61 -14.55
C GLU A 195 -12.94 -16.59 -14.17
N ALA A 196 -14.07 -16.61 -14.89
CA ALA A 196 -15.24 -15.81 -14.55
C ALA A 196 -15.72 -16.08 -13.12
N GLU A 197 -15.87 -17.35 -12.72
CA GLU A 197 -16.26 -17.73 -11.35
C GLU A 197 -15.29 -17.17 -10.31
N THR A 198 -13.98 -17.30 -10.56
CA THR A 198 -12.94 -16.84 -9.63
C THR A 198 -13.03 -15.33 -9.40
N LEU A 199 -13.14 -14.57 -10.49
CA LEU A 199 -13.18 -13.10 -10.42
C LEU A 199 -14.50 -12.57 -9.88
N LEU A 200 -15.63 -13.21 -10.21
CA LEU A 200 -16.92 -12.79 -9.65
C LEU A 200 -17.02 -13.10 -8.16
N ARG A 201 -16.49 -14.24 -7.69
CA ARG A 201 -16.37 -14.52 -6.24
C ARG A 201 -15.49 -13.49 -5.54
N GLN A 202 -14.40 -13.08 -6.19
CA GLN A 202 -13.55 -12.01 -5.68
C GLN A 202 -14.32 -10.69 -5.59
N ALA A 203 -15.05 -10.30 -6.64
CA ALA A 203 -15.88 -9.09 -6.64
C ALA A 203 -16.96 -9.13 -5.55
N ALA A 204 -17.63 -10.28 -5.37
CA ALA A 204 -18.64 -10.48 -4.32
C ALA A 204 -18.05 -10.38 -2.90
N GLY A 205 -16.79 -10.79 -2.72
CA GLY A 205 -16.08 -10.71 -1.45
C GLY A 205 -15.54 -9.31 -1.09
N GLN A 206 -15.50 -8.37 -2.04
CA GLN A 206 -15.04 -7.01 -1.78
C GLN A 206 -16.15 -6.18 -1.12
N GLN A 207 -16.04 -5.95 0.19
CA GLN A 207 -17.01 -5.17 0.99
C GLN A 207 -17.01 -3.65 0.71
N LEU A 208 -16.57 -3.22 -0.48
CA LEU A 208 -16.47 -1.81 -0.85
C LEU A 208 -17.83 -1.23 -1.28
N ASN A 209 -18.73 -2.05 -1.86
CA ASN A 209 -20.03 -1.59 -2.33
C ASN A 209 -21.05 -2.75 -2.44
N ASN A 210 -22.18 -2.64 -1.75
CA ASN A 210 -23.24 -3.66 -1.77
C ASN A 210 -23.81 -3.88 -3.18
N LEU A 211 -23.83 -2.87 -4.05
CA LEU A 211 -24.36 -3.01 -5.42
C LEU A 211 -23.41 -3.85 -6.30
N VAL A 212 -22.09 -3.70 -6.14
CA VAL A 212 -21.09 -4.53 -6.83
C VAL A 212 -21.24 -5.99 -6.42
N GLN A 213 -21.47 -6.25 -5.13
CA GLN A 213 -21.72 -7.61 -4.64
C GLN A 213 -23.00 -8.20 -5.24
N VAL A 214 -24.08 -7.44 -5.31
CA VAL A 214 -25.36 -7.89 -5.89
C VAL A 214 -25.20 -8.25 -7.37
N ASP A 215 -24.51 -7.43 -8.17
CA ASP A 215 -24.21 -7.80 -9.57
C ASP A 215 -23.29 -9.03 -9.66
N ALA A 216 -22.24 -9.12 -8.82
CA ALA A 216 -21.31 -10.24 -8.85
C ALA A 216 -22.02 -11.58 -8.59
N GLU A 217 -22.89 -11.63 -7.58
CA GLU A 217 -23.67 -12.83 -7.25
C GLU A 217 -24.70 -13.15 -8.34
N TYR A 218 -25.33 -12.14 -8.95
CA TYR A 218 -26.23 -12.32 -10.09
C TYR A 218 -25.50 -12.99 -11.27
N TYR A 219 -24.30 -12.52 -11.62
CA TYR A 219 -23.50 -13.13 -12.68
C TYR A 219 -22.92 -14.50 -12.29
N LEU A 220 -22.60 -14.75 -11.01
CA LEU A 220 -22.22 -16.08 -10.53
C LEU A 220 -23.34 -17.11 -10.72
N GLY A 221 -24.59 -16.72 -10.50
CA GLY A 221 -25.76 -17.56 -10.78
C GLY A 221 -25.73 -18.07 -12.22
N PHE A 222 -25.48 -17.18 -13.19
CA PHE A 222 -25.36 -17.58 -14.58
C PHE A 222 -24.10 -18.39 -14.91
N VAL A 223 -22.97 -18.14 -14.24
CA VAL A 223 -21.77 -18.98 -14.41
C VAL A 223 -22.03 -20.41 -13.91
N TYR A 224 -22.73 -20.57 -12.79
CA TYR A 224 -23.15 -21.89 -12.31
C TYR A 224 -24.10 -22.57 -13.28
N ARG A 225 -25.10 -21.84 -13.78
CA ARG A 225 -26.05 -22.35 -14.78
C ARG A 225 -25.35 -22.76 -16.10
N GLY A 226 -24.42 -21.94 -16.59
CA GLY A 226 -23.60 -22.23 -17.78
C GLY A 226 -22.66 -23.43 -17.61
N THR A 227 -22.38 -23.83 -16.37
CA THR A 227 -21.56 -25.02 -16.02
C THR A 227 -22.40 -26.18 -15.49
N ASN A 228 -23.72 -26.17 -15.73
CA ASN A 228 -24.68 -27.21 -15.33
C ASN A 228 -24.76 -27.45 -13.80
N ARG A 229 -24.52 -26.41 -12.99
CA ARG A 229 -24.61 -26.42 -11.53
C ARG A 229 -25.86 -25.68 -11.05
N GLU A 230 -27.05 -26.14 -11.47
CA GLU A 230 -28.31 -25.40 -11.27
C GLU A 230 -28.66 -25.14 -9.80
N GLU A 231 -28.40 -26.09 -8.90
CA GLU A 231 -28.64 -25.89 -7.46
C GLU A 231 -27.82 -24.72 -6.90
N ASN A 232 -26.58 -24.54 -7.37
CA ASN A 232 -25.76 -23.39 -6.98
C ASN A 232 -26.25 -22.10 -7.64
N ALA A 233 -26.76 -22.18 -8.87
CA ALA A 233 -27.33 -21.02 -9.57
C ALA A 233 -28.55 -20.46 -8.84
N LEU A 234 -29.50 -21.33 -8.47
CA LEU A 234 -30.70 -20.96 -7.72
C LEU A 234 -30.35 -20.29 -6.39
N ARG A 235 -29.38 -20.83 -5.63
CA ARG A 235 -28.90 -20.20 -4.39
C ARG A 235 -28.42 -18.77 -4.60
N GLN A 236 -27.71 -18.48 -5.70
CA GLN A 236 -27.26 -17.12 -5.97
C GLN A 236 -28.41 -16.20 -6.40
N PHE A 237 -29.31 -16.68 -7.25
CA PHE A 237 -30.46 -15.88 -7.66
C PHE A 237 -31.43 -15.59 -6.51
N GLU A 238 -31.66 -16.55 -5.61
CA GLU A 238 -32.42 -16.36 -4.37
C GLU A 238 -31.76 -15.30 -3.48
N TRP A 239 -30.44 -15.42 -3.27
CA TRP A 239 -29.67 -14.46 -2.47
C TRP A 239 -29.78 -13.03 -3.00
N VAL A 240 -29.73 -12.86 -4.33
CA VAL A 240 -29.90 -11.57 -5.02
C VAL A 240 -31.34 -11.07 -4.89
N TYR A 241 -32.33 -11.94 -5.12
CA TYR A 241 -33.75 -11.58 -5.07
C TYR A 241 -34.16 -11.11 -3.67
N GLU A 242 -33.68 -11.76 -2.61
CA GLU A 242 -33.93 -11.38 -1.22
C GLU A 242 -33.43 -9.97 -0.88
N ARG A 243 -32.35 -9.52 -1.52
CA ARG A 243 -31.72 -8.22 -1.27
C ARG A 243 -32.23 -7.13 -2.20
N ASN A 244 -32.50 -7.49 -3.45
CA ASN A 244 -32.95 -6.57 -4.47
C ASN A 244 -33.74 -7.33 -5.55
N ASN A 245 -35.03 -7.54 -5.31
CA ASN A 245 -35.93 -8.22 -6.24
C ASN A 245 -36.11 -7.49 -7.59
N ALA A 246 -35.80 -6.20 -7.65
CA ALA A 246 -35.81 -5.38 -8.86
C ALA A 246 -34.46 -5.39 -9.60
N HIS A 247 -33.46 -6.15 -9.12
CA HIS A 247 -32.16 -6.20 -9.76
C HIS A 247 -32.21 -6.97 -11.08
N ARG A 248 -32.18 -6.23 -12.19
CA ARG A 248 -32.13 -6.78 -13.56
C ARG A 248 -33.27 -7.80 -13.79
N GLN A 249 -32.93 -8.98 -14.31
CA GLN A 249 -33.85 -10.07 -14.62
C GLN A 249 -33.77 -11.21 -13.59
N VAL A 250 -33.45 -10.93 -12.32
CA VAL A 250 -33.28 -12.00 -11.31
C VAL A 250 -34.57 -12.81 -11.07
N ALA A 251 -35.74 -12.16 -11.10
CA ALA A 251 -37.03 -12.84 -10.96
C ALA A 251 -37.31 -13.79 -12.14
N GLU A 252 -36.95 -13.37 -13.35
CA GLU A 252 -37.06 -14.21 -14.55
C GLU A 252 -36.04 -15.36 -14.51
N ALA A 253 -34.82 -15.10 -14.04
CA ALA A 253 -33.80 -16.13 -13.86
C ALA A 253 -34.21 -17.22 -12.84
N LEU A 254 -34.99 -16.87 -11.82
CA LEU A 254 -35.58 -17.83 -10.87
C LEU A 254 -36.75 -18.62 -11.47
N ALA A 255 -37.55 -17.98 -12.33
CA ALA A 255 -38.74 -18.59 -12.93
C ALA A 255 -38.40 -19.50 -14.14
N ASP A 256 -37.33 -19.17 -14.86
CA ASP A 256 -36.91 -19.85 -16.08
C ASP A 256 -35.48 -20.42 -15.92
N SER A 257 -35.40 -21.74 -15.76
CA SER A 257 -34.15 -22.49 -15.69
C SER A 257 -33.44 -22.61 -17.03
N ASP A 258 -34.07 -22.22 -18.14
CA ASP A 258 -33.49 -22.15 -19.49
C ASP A 258 -32.93 -20.76 -19.82
N LEU A 259 -33.20 -19.73 -19.01
CA LEU A 259 -32.58 -18.40 -19.17
C LEU A 259 -31.05 -18.50 -19.02
N ARG A 260 -30.32 -18.12 -20.07
CA ARG A 260 -28.84 -18.11 -20.13
C ARG A 260 -28.32 -16.69 -20.37
N LEU A 261 -27.04 -16.46 -20.06
CA LEU A 261 -26.32 -15.29 -20.57
C LEU A 261 -26.26 -15.37 -22.10
N ASP A 262 -26.39 -14.23 -22.78
CA ASP A 262 -26.05 -14.11 -24.19
C ASP A 262 -24.54 -14.30 -24.35
N THR A 263 -24.11 -15.53 -24.63
CA THR A 263 -22.69 -15.87 -24.80
C THR A 263 -22.27 -15.73 -26.25
N ARG A 264 -21.02 -15.30 -26.44
CA ARG A 264 -20.34 -15.35 -27.73
C ARG A 264 -19.07 -16.16 -27.56
N PRO A 265 -19.09 -17.47 -27.92
CA PRO A 265 -17.91 -18.31 -27.79
C PRO A 265 -16.74 -17.64 -28.51
N ALA A 266 -15.63 -17.41 -27.79
CA ALA A 266 -14.42 -16.94 -28.43
C ALA A 266 -14.04 -17.94 -29.54
N PRO A 267 -13.65 -17.49 -30.75
CA PRO A 267 -13.25 -18.41 -31.80
C PRO A 267 -12.15 -19.33 -31.25
N ARG A 268 -12.37 -20.65 -31.35
CA ARG A 268 -11.38 -21.65 -30.96
C ARG A 268 -10.11 -21.39 -31.77
N SER A 269 -9.07 -20.90 -31.11
CA SER A 269 -7.75 -20.72 -31.69
C SER A 269 -7.21 -22.08 -32.15
N THR A 270 -7.33 -22.40 -33.43
CA THR A 270 -6.73 -23.58 -34.11
C THR A 270 -5.44 -23.23 -34.85
N GLY A 271 -4.70 -22.21 -34.39
CA GLY A 271 -3.37 -21.88 -34.90
C GLY A 271 -2.26 -22.44 -34.01
N PRO A 272 -1.09 -22.81 -34.56
CA PRO A 272 0.04 -23.23 -33.75
C PRO A 272 0.45 -22.10 -32.81
N VAL A 273 0.68 -22.43 -31.55
CA VAL A 273 1.14 -21.51 -30.51
C VAL A 273 2.47 -20.90 -30.96
N ALA A 274 2.39 -19.69 -31.52
CA ALA A 274 3.50 -18.80 -31.79
C ALA A 274 3.48 -17.67 -30.74
N PRO A 275 4.65 -17.09 -30.41
CA PRO A 275 4.98 -16.73 -29.04
C PRO A 275 4.15 -15.56 -28.52
N VAL A 276 3.80 -15.65 -27.24
CA VAL A 276 3.39 -14.50 -26.44
C VAL A 276 4.52 -13.47 -26.50
N ILE A 277 4.14 -12.20 -26.71
CA ILE A 277 4.83 -10.93 -26.39
C ILE A 277 5.15 -10.05 -27.60
N ARG A 278 4.54 -8.83 -27.61
CA ARG A 278 5.13 -7.46 -27.67
C ARG A 278 4.07 -6.46 -28.17
N ARG A 279 3.72 -5.30 -27.57
CA ARG A 279 4.39 -4.34 -26.64
C ARG A 279 3.36 -3.54 -25.81
N GLY A 280 3.52 -3.52 -24.49
CA GLY A 280 3.80 -2.25 -23.81
C GLY A 280 5.32 -2.06 -23.85
N ALA A 281 5.82 -0.83 -23.89
CA ALA A 281 7.27 -0.62 -23.85
C ALA A 281 7.87 -1.38 -22.64
N PRO A 282 9.04 -2.03 -22.78
CA PRO A 282 9.68 -2.70 -21.67
C PRO A 282 10.05 -1.65 -20.63
N THR A 283 9.26 -1.52 -19.57
CA THR A 283 9.73 -0.88 -18.35
C THR A 283 10.72 -1.85 -17.73
N GLN A 284 12.00 -1.47 -17.76
CA GLN A 284 12.97 -2.08 -16.86
C GLN A 284 12.40 -1.99 -15.43
N PRO A 285 12.73 -2.91 -14.52
CA PRO A 285 12.52 -2.63 -13.11
C PRO A 285 13.15 -1.26 -12.83
N SER A 286 12.45 -0.39 -12.10
CA SER A 286 12.93 0.94 -11.72
C SER A 286 14.14 0.79 -10.79
N LEU A 287 15.29 0.40 -11.34
CA LEU A 287 16.50 0.21 -10.56
C LEU A 287 17.30 1.50 -10.57
N HIS A 288 17.72 1.92 -9.39
CA HIS A 288 18.66 3.02 -9.20
C HIS A 288 20.05 2.67 -9.76
N ARG A 289 20.42 1.39 -9.80
CA ARG A 289 21.67 0.88 -10.38
C ARG A 289 21.55 -0.57 -10.84
N GLN A 290 22.50 -1.03 -11.67
CA GLN A 290 22.60 -2.47 -11.96
C GLN A 290 22.93 -3.25 -10.68
N PRO A 291 22.36 -4.45 -10.50
CA PRO A 291 22.67 -5.26 -9.32
C PRO A 291 24.13 -5.65 -9.25
N ASP A 292 24.71 -5.54 -8.07
CA ASP A 292 26.00 -6.12 -7.73
C ASP A 292 25.79 -7.54 -7.17
N TRP A 293 25.83 -8.54 -8.05
CA TRP A 293 25.64 -9.95 -7.67
C TRP A 293 26.73 -10.48 -6.72
N GLY A 294 27.93 -9.88 -6.74
CA GLY A 294 29.00 -10.23 -5.81
C GLY A 294 28.68 -9.77 -4.39
N ALA A 295 28.24 -8.51 -4.25
CA ALA A 295 27.76 -7.97 -2.98
C ALA A 295 26.51 -8.71 -2.48
N VAL A 296 25.55 -9.02 -3.36
CA VAL A 296 24.36 -9.81 -3.02
C VAL A 296 24.75 -11.16 -2.43
N GLN A 297 25.67 -11.90 -3.08
CA GLN A 297 26.11 -13.20 -2.56
C GLN A 297 26.85 -13.05 -1.21
N GLY A 298 27.66 -12.01 -1.04
CA GLY A 298 28.32 -11.71 0.23
C GLY A 298 27.33 -11.48 1.38
N ILE A 299 26.28 -10.70 1.11
CA ILE A 299 25.20 -10.39 2.08
C ILE A 299 24.40 -11.65 2.42
N LEU A 300 24.06 -12.49 1.43
CA LEU A 300 23.37 -13.75 1.66
C LEU A 300 24.22 -14.72 2.50
N ASN A 301 25.52 -14.82 2.22
CA ASN A 301 26.45 -15.64 3.00
C ASN A 301 26.60 -15.11 4.44
N GLU A 302 26.56 -13.80 4.65
CA GLU A 302 26.55 -13.20 5.99
C GLU A 302 25.26 -13.55 6.74
N LEU A 303 24.11 -13.43 6.07
CA LEU A 303 22.82 -13.79 6.66
C LEU A 303 22.76 -15.28 7.00
N ASP A 304 23.32 -16.16 6.15
CA ASP A 304 23.39 -17.60 6.39
C ASP A 304 24.18 -17.96 7.65
N ARG A 305 25.20 -17.15 7.99
CA ARG A 305 25.96 -17.31 9.24
C ARG A 305 25.12 -16.97 10.46
N ASN A 306 24.09 -16.12 10.38
CA ASN A 306 23.29 -15.78 11.56
C ASN A 306 22.56 -17.02 12.10
N VAL A 307 22.52 -17.13 13.42
CA VAL A 307 21.95 -18.28 14.13
C VAL A 307 20.44 -18.33 13.92
N GLY A 308 19.93 -19.49 13.48
CA GLY A 308 18.50 -19.68 13.15
C GLY A 308 18.05 -18.89 11.92
N MET A 309 16.78 -18.46 11.93
CA MET A 309 16.16 -17.57 10.93
C MET A 309 16.01 -18.19 9.53
N GLU A 310 15.78 -19.49 9.43
CA GLU A 310 15.64 -20.22 8.17
C GLU A 310 14.55 -19.61 7.28
N ASP A 311 13.45 -19.17 7.87
CA ASP A 311 12.32 -18.55 7.16
C ASP A 311 12.72 -17.20 6.56
N VAL A 312 13.43 -16.38 7.34
CA VAL A 312 14.02 -15.10 6.88
C VAL A 312 14.97 -15.33 5.72
N LYS A 313 15.89 -16.30 5.85
CA LYS A 313 16.88 -16.64 4.82
C LYS A 313 16.21 -17.03 3.50
N ARG A 314 15.16 -17.87 3.56
CA ARG A 314 14.37 -18.26 2.37
C ARG A 314 13.70 -17.07 1.71
N GLN A 315 13.10 -16.19 2.49
CA GLN A 315 12.33 -15.05 1.98
C GLN A 315 13.23 -13.97 1.36
N VAL A 316 14.36 -13.66 2.00
CA VAL A 316 15.39 -12.76 1.48
C VAL A 316 15.98 -13.30 0.16
N SER A 317 16.24 -14.61 0.09
CA SER A 317 16.70 -15.27 -1.13
C SER A 317 15.66 -15.24 -2.25
N ALA A 318 14.37 -15.35 -1.91
CA ALA A 318 13.28 -15.25 -2.87
C ALA A 318 13.21 -13.86 -3.53
N VAL A 319 13.43 -12.78 -2.77
CA VAL A 319 13.48 -11.42 -3.34
C VAL A 319 14.64 -11.28 -4.32
N ALA A 320 15.84 -11.74 -3.98
CA ALA A 320 16.98 -11.72 -4.88
C ALA A 320 16.71 -12.53 -6.18
N ALA A 321 16.07 -13.69 -6.06
CA ALA A 321 15.67 -14.50 -7.21
C ALA A 321 14.63 -13.80 -8.09
N GLN A 322 13.65 -13.10 -7.50
CA GLN A 322 12.64 -12.33 -8.22
C GLN A 322 13.26 -11.17 -9.00
N VAL A 323 14.20 -10.43 -8.41
CA VAL A 323 14.93 -9.37 -9.12
C VAL A 323 15.74 -9.93 -10.29
N ARG A 324 16.46 -11.04 -10.07
CA ARG A 324 17.23 -11.71 -11.13
C ARG A 324 16.33 -12.15 -12.29
N ALA A 325 15.21 -12.79 -11.98
CA ALA A 325 14.23 -13.22 -12.96
C ALA A 325 13.60 -12.02 -13.68
N GLY A 326 13.31 -10.94 -12.95
CA GLY A 326 12.81 -9.68 -13.50
C GLY A 326 13.77 -9.08 -14.54
N LEU A 327 15.07 -9.01 -14.23
CA LEU A 327 16.07 -8.53 -15.18
C LEU A 327 16.20 -9.41 -16.42
N MET A 328 16.28 -10.73 -16.25
CA MET A 328 16.31 -11.67 -17.39
C MET A 328 15.06 -11.55 -18.26
N ARG A 329 13.91 -11.29 -17.65
CA ARG A 329 12.65 -11.04 -18.35
C ARG A 329 12.72 -9.71 -19.11
N ALA A 330 13.20 -8.64 -18.48
CA ALA A 330 13.37 -7.33 -19.12
C ALA A 330 14.33 -7.37 -20.31
N GLU A 331 15.48 -8.03 -20.20
CA GLU A 331 16.45 -8.23 -21.29
C GLU A 331 15.82 -8.92 -22.51
N ARG A 332 14.90 -9.86 -22.26
CA ARG A 332 14.17 -10.60 -23.29
C ARG A 332 12.90 -9.87 -23.74
N GLY A 333 12.62 -8.68 -23.20
CA GLY A 333 11.42 -7.91 -23.43
C GLY A 333 10.14 -8.61 -22.99
N LEU A 334 10.23 -9.48 -21.98
CA LEU A 334 9.11 -10.14 -21.32
C LEU A 334 8.58 -9.24 -20.20
N PRO A 335 7.27 -9.27 -19.89
CA PRO A 335 6.69 -8.49 -18.80
C PRO A 335 7.34 -8.84 -17.45
N THR A 336 7.69 -7.80 -16.69
CA THR A 336 8.22 -7.90 -15.33
C THR A 336 7.18 -7.44 -14.33
N ALA A 337 6.99 -8.20 -13.24
CA ALA A 337 6.23 -7.71 -12.11
C ALA A 337 6.99 -6.55 -11.43
N LYS A 338 6.28 -5.64 -10.77
CA LYS A 338 6.94 -4.66 -9.88
C LYS A 338 7.62 -5.41 -8.73
N LEU A 339 8.83 -4.97 -8.41
CA LEU A 339 9.68 -5.53 -7.38
C LEU A 339 9.79 -4.53 -6.24
N GLY A 340 9.80 -5.01 -4.99
CA GLY A 340 9.84 -4.15 -3.82
C GLY A 340 8.46 -3.89 -3.24
N GLY A 341 8.35 -4.12 -1.93
CA GLY A 341 7.14 -3.89 -1.14
C GLY A 341 7.52 -3.70 0.31
N HIS A 342 6.59 -3.13 1.08
CA HIS A 342 6.78 -2.91 2.52
C HIS A 342 6.68 -4.25 3.27
N LEU A 343 7.43 -4.38 4.37
CA LEU A 343 7.58 -5.65 5.09
C LEU A 343 7.00 -5.57 6.50
N ILE A 344 6.48 -6.70 6.98
CA ILE A 344 6.08 -6.90 8.37
C ILE A 344 7.08 -7.83 9.03
N PHE A 345 7.73 -7.38 10.11
CA PHE A 345 8.59 -8.21 10.95
C PHE A 345 7.87 -8.57 12.24
N ALA A 346 7.41 -9.80 12.35
CA ALA A 346 6.59 -10.24 13.46
C ALA A 346 7.34 -11.23 14.36
N GLY A 347 7.48 -10.93 15.65
CA GLY A 347 8.04 -11.87 16.61
C GLY A 347 8.53 -11.25 17.92
N PRO A 348 8.94 -12.07 18.90
CA PRO A 348 9.38 -11.60 20.22
C PRO A 348 10.56 -10.62 20.18
N PRO A 349 10.80 -9.83 21.24
CA PRO A 349 11.97 -8.96 21.32
C PRO A 349 13.27 -9.75 21.34
N GLY A 350 14.32 -9.16 20.76
CA GLY A 350 15.66 -9.77 20.72
C GLY A 350 15.82 -10.97 19.78
N THR A 351 14.90 -11.16 18.83
CA THR A 351 15.01 -12.17 17.76
C THR A 351 15.70 -11.65 16.49
N GLY A 352 16.30 -10.45 16.52
CA GLY A 352 17.14 -9.95 15.43
C GLY A 352 16.42 -9.15 14.33
N LYS A 353 15.18 -8.71 14.54
CA LYS A 353 14.40 -7.87 13.60
C LYS A 353 15.19 -6.68 13.05
N THR A 354 15.75 -5.85 13.93
CA THR A 354 16.54 -4.66 13.55
C THR A 354 17.81 -5.02 12.77
N THR A 355 18.49 -6.10 13.17
CA THR A 355 19.69 -6.61 12.46
C THR A 355 19.33 -7.02 11.04
N VAL A 356 18.23 -7.76 10.87
CA VAL A 356 17.74 -8.19 9.56
C VAL A 356 17.26 -7.02 8.71
N ALA A 357 16.67 -5.97 9.30
CA ALA A 357 16.28 -4.77 8.55
C ALA A 357 17.47 -4.12 7.84
N ARG A 358 18.63 -4.05 8.52
CA ARG A 358 19.89 -3.57 7.93
C ARG A 358 20.40 -4.48 6.82
N VAL A 359 20.29 -5.79 6.98
CA VAL A 359 20.63 -6.76 5.92
C VAL A 359 19.73 -6.56 4.70
N VAL A 360 18.42 -6.38 4.90
CA VAL A 360 17.45 -6.10 3.83
C VAL A 360 17.79 -4.80 3.11
N ALA A 361 18.11 -3.72 3.83
CA ALA A 361 18.50 -2.45 3.22
C ALA A 361 19.75 -2.59 2.35
N ARG A 362 20.80 -3.25 2.84
CA ARG A 362 22.00 -3.56 2.05
C ARG A 362 21.68 -4.41 0.83
N LEU A 363 20.83 -5.43 0.97
CA LEU A 363 20.43 -6.28 -0.14
C LEU A 363 19.66 -5.49 -1.20
N TYR A 364 18.68 -4.68 -0.80
CA TYR A 364 17.87 -3.91 -1.73
C TYR A 364 18.71 -2.86 -2.45
N CYS A 365 19.63 -2.22 -1.75
CA CYS A 365 20.64 -1.36 -2.35
C CYS A 365 21.53 -2.13 -3.34
N ALA A 366 22.05 -3.31 -2.97
CA ALA A 366 22.87 -4.16 -3.84
C ALA A 366 22.12 -4.65 -5.08
N LEU A 367 20.80 -4.89 -4.96
CA LEU A 367 19.90 -5.24 -6.06
C LEU A 367 19.46 -4.03 -6.91
N GLY A 368 19.80 -2.82 -6.49
CA GLY A 368 19.42 -1.58 -7.16
C GLY A 368 17.98 -1.13 -6.92
N LEU A 369 17.25 -1.76 -5.99
CA LEU A 369 15.86 -1.39 -5.63
C LEU A 369 15.81 -0.10 -4.80
N LEU A 370 16.87 0.20 -4.05
CA LEU A 370 17.03 1.43 -3.27
C LEU A 370 18.36 2.08 -3.66
N ALA A 371 18.45 3.41 -3.56
CA ALA A 371 19.70 4.11 -3.87
C ALA A 371 20.70 4.05 -2.71
N ALA A 372 20.23 3.88 -1.48
CA ALA A 372 21.04 3.78 -0.27
C ALA A 372 20.64 2.57 0.60
N ASP A 373 21.58 2.08 1.42
CA ASP A 373 21.33 1.06 2.44
C ASP A 373 21.00 1.66 3.82
N THR A 374 20.60 2.93 3.84
CA THR A 374 20.27 3.67 5.06
C THR A 374 19.02 3.09 5.71
N VAL A 375 19.06 2.91 7.02
CA VAL A 375 17.92 2.51 7.84
C VAL A 375 17.67 3.58 8.88
N ILE A 376 16.51 4.23 8.79
CA ILE A 376 16.02 5.14 9.83
C ILE A 376 15.11 4.34 10.75
N GLU A 377 15.51 4.22 12.01
CA GLU A 377 14.73 3.54 13.04
C GLU A 377 13.90 4.56 13.82
N THR A 378 12.60 4.29 13.99
CA THR A 378 11.67 5.12 14.74
C THR A 378 10.65 4.26 15.49
N ASP A 379 9.94 4.86 16.42
CA ASP A 379 8.78 4.29 17.09
C ASP A 379 7.60 5.30 17.09
N ARG A 380 6.57 5.05 17.90
CA ARG A 380 5.45 5.99 18.08
C ARG A 380 5.92 7.40 18.45
N SER A 381 6.90 7.54 19.33
CA SER A 381 7.37 8.84 19.81
C SER A 381 8.07 9.64 18.72
N GLY A 382 8.69 8.97 17.75
CA GLY A 382 9.29 9.62 16.59
C GLY A 382 8.26 10.08 15.55
N LEU A 383 7.10 9.42 15.45
CA LEU A 383 6.09 9.76 14.44
C LEU A 383 4.97 10.67 14.95
N VAL A 384 4.62 10.55 16.23
CA VAL A 384 3.48 11.28 16.83
C VAL A 384 3.96 12.50 17.59
N ALA A 385 3.31 13.64 17.36
CA ALA A 385 3.57 14.89 18.08
C ALA A 385 2.60 15.04 19.28
N GLU A 386 2.97 15.91 20.23
CA GLU A 386 2.14 16.17 21.42
C GLU A 386 0.99 17.16 21.15
N TRP A 387 1.07 17.93 20.05
CA TRP A 387 0.15 19.02 19.72
C TRP A 387 -0.66 18.73 18.45
N ILE A 388 -1.92 19.19 18.41
CA ILE A 388 -2.84 19.02 17.28
C ILE A 388 -2.24 19.61 16.00
N GLY A 389 -2.24 18.84 14.91
CA GLY A 389 -1.80 19.25 13.57
C GLY A 389 -0.28 19.21 13.34
N GLN A 390 0.52 18.79 14.32
CA GLN A 390 1.98 18.63 14.17
C GLN A 390 2.39 17.20 13.82
N THR A 391 1.52 16.22 14.03
CA THR A 391 1.83 14.81 13.78
C THR A 391 2.13 14.55 12.31
N ALA A 392 1.30 15.05 11.39
CA ALA A 392 1.55 14.87 9.96
C ALA A 392 2.91 15.49 9.55
N VAL A 393 3.28 16.65 10.09
CA VAL A 393 4.58 17.30 9.82
C VAL A 393 5.73 16.41 10.29
N LYS A 394 5.69 15.98 11.56
CA LYS A 394 6.71 15.14 12.17
C LYS A 394 6.85 13.79 11.45
N THR A 395 5.73 13.16 11.09
CA THR A 395 5.73 11.92 10.30
C THR A 395 6.38 12.14 8.93
N ASN A 396 6.06 13.23 8.23
CA ASN A 396 6.69 13.55 6.95
C ASN A 396 8.20 13.78 7.08
N GLU A 397 8.67 14.51 8.10
CA GLU A 397 10.10 14.74 8.33
C GLU A 397 10.87 13.44 8.54
N VAL A 398 10.31 12.50 9.32
CA VAL A 398 10.91 11.19 9.53
C VAL A 398 10.93 10.38 8.23
N VAL A 399 9.85 10.40 7.45
CA VAL A 399 9.81 9.72 6.14
C VAL A 399 10.81 10.34 5.16
N ASP A 400 10.90 11.67 5.10
CA ASP A 400 11.84 12.39 4.24
C ASP A 400 13.29 11.99 4.54
N SER A 401 13.63 11.81 5.82
CA SER A 401 14.94 11.34 6.25
C SER A 401 15.25 9.88 5.84
N ALA A 402 14.21 9.09 5.56
CA ALA A 402 14.31 7.68 5.19
C ALA A 402 14.18 7.43 3.68
N LEU A 403 13.94 8.47 2.88
CA LEU A 403 13.86 8.36 1.43
C LEU A 403 15.15 7.77 0.85
N ASP A 404 14.98 7.02 -0.23
CA ASP A 404 16.02 6.24 -0.91
C ASP A 404 16.60 5.07 -0.09
N GLY A 405 16.01 4.79 1.08
CA GLY A 405 16.40 3.75 2.02
C GLY A 405 15.21 3.06 2.68
N VAL A 406 15.39 2.66 3.94
CA VAL A 406 14.41 1.93 4.74
C VAL A 406 13.97 2.73 5.96
N LEU A 407 12.66 2.86 6.14
CA LEU A 407 12.05 3.31 7.40
C LEU A 407 11.64 2.10 8.23
N PHE A 408 12.29 1.89 9.37
CA PHE A 408 11.97 0.82 10.32
C PHE A 408 11.17 1.39 11.50
N ILE A 409 9.94 0.91 11.69
CA ILE A 409 9.02 1.35 12.73
C ILE A 409 8.85 0.23 13.75
N ASP A 410 9.46 0.36 14.92
CA ASP A 410 9.33 -0.62 16.00
C ASP A 410 8.02 -0.43 16.78
N GLU A 411 7.48 -1.55 17.24
CA GLU A 411 6.18 -1.66 17.92
C GLU A 411 5.07 -0.85 17.22
N ALA A 412 4.93 -1.00 15.90
CA ALA A 412 4.05 -0.16 15.07
C ALA A 412 2.58 -0.15 15.54
N TYR A 413 2.11 -1.24 16.14
CA TYR A 413 0.78 -1.33 16.75
C TYR A 413 0.55 -0.29 17.87
N ALA A 414 1.63 0.23 18.46
CA ALA A 414 1.55 1.29 19.45
C ALA A 414 0.95 2.57 18.88
N LEU A 415 1.07 2.84 17.57
CA LEU A 415 0.44 3.97 16.89
C LEU A 415 -1.09 3.95 17.06
N ARG A 416 -1.71 2.76 17.14
CA ARG A 416 -3.15 2.62 17.31
C ARG A 416 -3.64 2.75 18.77
N LYS A 417 -2.79 2.54 19.78
CA LYS A 417 -3.24 2.50 21.19
C LYS A 417 -3.93 3.81 21.57
N LYS A 418 -5.25 3.77 21.83
CA LYS A 418 -6.03 4.88 22.39
C LYS A 418 -5.55 5.12 23.82
N ARG A 419 -4.75 6.17 24.03
CA ARG A 419 -4.71 6.81 25.37
C ARG A 419 -5.88 7.79 25.43
N THR A 420 -6.48 7.92 26.60
CA THR A 420 -7.57 8.86 26.86
C THR A 420 -7.19 10.27 26.40
N GLY A 421 -7.83 10.75 25.33
CA GLY A 421 -7.65 12.09 24.74
C GLY A 421 -6.81 12.10 23.44
N ASN A 422 -7.46 12.51 22.35
CA ASN A 422 -6.98 12.80 20.98
C ASN A 422 -6.27 11.70 20.16
N ASP A 423 -6.75 11.51 18.94
CA ASP A 423 -6.43 10.44 17.99
C ASP A 423 -5.21 10.75 17.08
N PHE A 424 -4.12 11.25 17.66
CA PHE A 424 -2.93 11.63 16.89
C PHE A 424 -2.22 10.43 16.24
N GLY A 425 -2.45 9.21 16.74
CA GLY A 425 -1.85 8.01 16.17
C GLY A 425 -2.40 7.67 14.78
N THR A 426 -3.69 7.92 14.55
CA THR A 426 -4.34 7.66 13.26
C THR A 426 -3.84 8.63 12.19
N GLU A 427 -3.61 9.90 12.54
CA GLU A 427 -3.02 10.91 11.63
C GLU A 427 -1.61 10.50 11.13
N ALA A 428 -0.79 9.92 12.02
CA ALA A 428 0.52 9.38 11.64
C ALA A 428 0.40 8.20 10.68
N ILE A 429 -0.56 7.29 10.91
CA ILE A 429 -0.81 6.14 10.04
C ILE A 429 -1.28 6.61 8.66
N ASP A 430 -2.23 7.53 8.58
CA ASP A 430 -2.74 8.03 7.31
C ASP A 430 -1.66 8.77 6.50
N THR A 431 -0.82 9.55 7.19
CA THR A 431 0.33 10.21 6.58
C THR A 431 1.33 9.19 6.05
N LEU A 432 1.68 8.18 6.85
CA LEU A 432 2.58 7.10 6.45
C LEU A 432 2.04 6.32 5.24
N LEU A 433 0.76 5.94 5.25
CA LEU A 433 0.12 5.21 4.14
C LEU A 433 0.16 5.99 2.84
N LYS A 434 -0.06 7.31 2.90
CA LYS A 434 0.05 8.17 1.73
C LYS A 434 1.48 8.20 1.20
N ARG A 435 2.47 8.40 2.07
CA ARG A 435 3.88 8.45 1.67
C ARG A 435 4.40 7.12 1.14
N MET A 436 3.92 6.00 1.69
CA MET A 436 4.21 4.66 1.17
C MET A 436 3.76 4.48 -0.29
N GLU A 437 2.69 5.16 -0.71
CA GLU A 437 2.24 5.12 -2.11
C GLU A 437 3.04 6.11 -2.99
N ASP A 438 3.16 7.35 -2.52
CA ASP A 438 3.79 8.45 -3.27
C ASP A 438 5.29 8.18 -3.52
N ASP A 439 5.98 7.56 -2.55
CA ASP A 439 7.43 7.33 -2.56
C ASP A 439 7.82 5.84 -2.77
N ARG A 440 6.93 5.00 -3.27
CA ARG A 440 7.13 3.52 -3.33
C ARG A 440 8.37 3.03 -4.07
N ASP A 441 8.91 3.82 -5.02
CA ASP A 441 10.13 3.49 -5.78
C ASP A 441 11.42 3.95 -5.06
N ARG A 442 11.28 4.65 -3.93
CA ARG A 442 12.37 5.25 -3.16
C ARG A 442 12.34 4.85 -1.69
N LEU A 443 11.21 4.36 -1.17
CA LEU A 443 11.04 4.10 0.25
C LEU A 443 10.55 2.67 0.47
N VAL A 444 11.27 1.93 1.31
CA VAL A 444 10.76 0.69 1.89
C VAL A 444 10.45 0.92 3.36
N VAL A 445 9.25 0.50 3.79
CA VAL A 445 8.82 0.62 5.18
C VAL A 445 8.79 -0.78 5.77
N ILE A 446 9.39 -0.94 6.94
CA ILE A 446 9.38 -2.18 7.70
C ILE A 446 8.69 -1.88 9.03
N VAL A 447 7.51 -2.46 9.25
CA VAL A 447 6.82 -2.39 10.55
C VAL A 447 7.17 -3.62 11.36
N ALA A 448 7.54 -3.42 12.62
CA ALA A 448 7.94 -4.49 13.53
C ALA A 448 7.07 -4.52 14.79
N GLY A 449 6.95 -5.71 15.38
CA GLY A 449 6.31 -5.90 16.67
C GLY A 449 6.00 -7.37 16.97
N TYR A 450 5.30 -7.59 18.07
CA TYR A 450 4.79 -8.91 18.46
C TYR A 450 3.73 -9.41 17.48
N SER A 451 3.72 -10.71 17.22
CA SER A 451 2.91 -11.34 16.16
C SER A 451 1.41 -11.05 16.26
N GLU A 452 0.84 -11.13 17.46
CA GLU A 452 -0.59 -10.97 17.71
C GLU A 452 -1.02 -9.48 17.66
N PRO A 453 -0.39 -8.54 18.39
CA PRO A 453 -0.66 -7.11 18.24
C PRO A 453 -0.47 -6.58 16.82
N MET A 454 0.48 -7.13 16.05
CA MET A 454 0.68 -6.77 14.65
C MET A 454 -0.46 -7.25 13.75
N ALA A 455 -1.05 -8.42 14.01
CA ALA A 455 -2.23 -8.86 13.27
C ALA A 455 -3.39 -7.89 13.47
N GLU A 456 -3.67 -7.51 14.72
CA GLU A 456 -4.71 -6.53 15.03
C GLU A 456 -4.43 -5.14 14.41
N PHE A 457 -3.17 -4.72 14.39
CA PHE A 457 -2.77 -3.45 13.77
C PHE A 457 -3.07 -3.44 12.27
N LEU A 458 -2.80 -4.54 11.57
CA LEU A 458 -3.06 -4.67 10.13
C LEU A 458 -4.55 -4.78 9.80
N GLU A 459 -5.35 -5.39 10.69
CA GLU A 459 -6.81 -5.47 10.54
C GLU A 459 -7.51 -4.13 10.79
N ALA A 460 -6.86 -3.22 11.51
CA ALA A 460 -7.45 -1.94 11.89
C ALA A 460 -7.67 -0.98 10.69
N ASN A 461 -6.91 -1.14 9.61
CA ASN A 461 -7.04 -0.29 8.42
C ASN A 461 -6.75 -1.11 7.15
N PRO A 462 -7.70 -1.24 6.20
CA PRO A 462 -7.49 -1.95 4.94
C PRO A 462 -6.26 -1.46 4.14
N GLY A 463 -5.89 -0.18 4.26
CA GLY A 463 -4.72 0.41 3.63
C GLY A 463 -3.39 -0.09 4.20
N LEU A 464 -3.34 -0.53 5.46
CA LEU A 464 -2.17 -1.20 6.02
C LEU A 464 -2.04 -2.60 5.42
N ARG A 465 -3.14 -3.35 5.33
CA ARG A 465 -3.14 -4.73 4.81
C ARG A 465 -2.77 -4.81 3.33
N SER A 466 -3.18 -3.83 2.51
CA SER A 466 -2.82 -3.79 1.09
C SER A 466 -1.35 -3.48 0.85
N ARG A 467 -0.77 -2.55 1.63
CA ARG A 467 0.63 -2.11 1.46
C ARG A 467 1.65 -3.01 2.14
N PHE A 468 1.25 -3.71 3.20
CA PHE A 468 2.08 -4.68 3.93
C PHE A 468 1.67 -6.12 3.58
N SER A 469 1.91 -6.53 2.34
CA SER A 469 1.55 -7.88 1.84
C SER A 469 2.58 -8.96 2.16
N SER A 470 3.79 -8.57 2.57
CA SER A 470 4.91 -9.49 2.84
C SER A 470 5.25 -9.52 4.32
N ARG A 471 5.04 -10.68 4.95
CA ARG A 471 5.31 -10.91 6.37
C ARG A 471 6.49 -11.86 6.56
N ILE A 472 7.37 -11.50 7.49
CA ILE A 472 8.52 -12.28 7.95
C ILE A 472 8.30 -12.58 9.43
N ASP A 473 8.19 -13.87 9.77
CA ASP A 473 8.06 -14.31 11.16
C ASP A 473 9.45 -14.60 11.77
N PHE A 474 9.65 -14.09 12.98
CA PHE A 474 10.86 -14.20 13.77
C PHE A 474 10.57 -15.06 15.00
N PRO A 475 10.76 -16.40 14.93
CA PRO A 475 10.50 -17.27 16.06
C PRO A 475 11.45 -16.98 17.23
N ARG A 476 11.04 -17.39 18.42
CA ARG A 476 11.92 -17.40 19.60
C ARG A 476 13.11 -18.32 19.37
N TYR A 477 14.25 -18.00 19.99
CA TYR A 477 15.41 -18.87 19.91
C TYR A 477 15.27 -20.08 20.84
N THR A 478 15.80 -21.22 20.39
CA THR A 478 16.01 -22.39 21.26
C THR A 478 17.20 -22.17 22.19
N ALA A 479 17.29 -22.97 23.26
CA ALA A 479 18.44 -22.92 24.17
C ALA A 479 19.78 -23.15 23.44
N ASP A 480 19.82 -24.08 22.48
CA ASP A 480 20.99 -24.31 21.61
C ASP A 480 21.38 -23.06 20.81
N GLN A 481 20.39 -22.40 20.20
CA GLN A 481 20.63 -21.18 19.42
C GLN A 481 21.13 -20.04 20.32
N LEU A 482 20.60 -19.91 21.54
CA LEU A 482 21.06 -18.92 22.51
C LEU A 482 22.47 -19.20 23.02
N ARG A 483 22.83 -20.47 23.24
CA ARG A 483 24.21 -20.89 23.58
C ARG A 483 25.19 -20.50 22.49
N GLU A 484 24.85 -20.78 21.23
CA GLU A 484 25.67 -20.40 20.08
C GLU A 484 25.80 -18.87 19.96
N ILE A 485 24.71 -18.12 20.19
CA ILE A 485 24.74 -16.66 20.23
C ILE A 485 25.67 -16.15 21.34
N ALA A 486 25.59 -16.74 22.55
CA ALA A 486 26.45 -16.37 23.66
C ALA A 486 27.93 -16.62 23.33
N TYR A 487 28.26 -17.79 22.80
CA TYR A 487 29.61 -18.14 22.39
C TYR A 487 30.18 -17.12 21.39
N ARG A 488 29.41 -16.74 20.37
CA ARG A 488 29.85 -15.75 19.39
C ARG A 488 30.02 -14.35 19.96
N LEU A 489 29.13 -13.92 20.87
CA LEU A 489 29.23 -12.61 21.51
C LEU A 489 30.50 -12.51 22.36
N VAL A 490 30.84 -13.58 23.08
CA VAL A 490 32.06 -13.70 23.89
C VAL A 490 33.31 -13.65 23.00
N GLN A 491 33.36 -14.49 21.96
CA GLN A 491 34.46 -14.50 20.99
C GLN A 491 34.68 -13.13 20.31
N ASN A 492 33.60 -12.45 19.90
CA ASN A 492 33.69 -11.14 19.25
C ASN A 492 34.21 -10.03 20.18
N ARG A 493 34.07 -10.19 21.50
CA ARG A 493 34.62 -9.26 22.50
C ARG A 493 36.07 -9.57 22.87
N GLY A 494 36.58 -10.74 22.45
CA GLY A 494 37.86 -11.26 22.92
C GLY A 494 37.81 -11.79 24.35
N ASP A 495 36.61 -11.97 24.91
CA ASP A 495 36.40 -12.62 26.21
C ASP A 495 36.36 -14.14 26.03
N HIS A 496 36.55 -14.88 27.12
CA HIS A 496 36.37 -16.33 27.22
C HIS A 496 35.48 -16.69 28.40
N LEU A 497 34.71 -17.78 28.26
CA LEU A 497 33.94 -18.37 29.35
C LEU A 497 34.65 -19.64 29.82
N THR A 498 34.81 -19.80 31.13
CA THR A 498 35.26 -21.09 31.68
C THR A 498 34.23 -22.19 31.40
N GLU A 499 34.65 -23.46 31.45
CA GLU A 499 33.72 -24.60 31.28
C GLU A 499 32.58 -24.57 32.30
N SER A 500 32.87 -24.19 33.55
CA SER A 500 31.87 -24.04 34.60
C SER A 500 30.91 -22.87 34.35
N ALA A 501 31.40 -21.78 33.77
CA ALA A 501 30.57 -20.65 33.35
C ALA A 501 29.62 -21.05 32.23
N MET A 502 30.11 -21.77 31.22
CA MET A 502 29.29 -22.30 30.12
C MET A 502 28.22 -23.28 30.61
N ALA A 503 28.56 -24.18 31.55
CA ALA A 503 27.60 -25.09 32.15
C ALA A 503 26.51 -24.34 32.94
N SER A 504 26.90 -23.31 33.70
CA SER A 504 25.95 -22.48 34.44
C SER A 504 25.01 -21.72 33.50
N LEU A 505 25.53 -21.10 32.44
CA LEU A 505 24.72 -20.44 31.42
C LEU A 505 23.75 -21.42 30.75
N THR A 506 24.22 -22.61 30.41
CA THR A 506 23.40 -23.67 29.80
C THR A 506 22.20 -24.02 30.66
N ALA A 507 22.41 -24.27 31.95
CA ALA A 507 21.32 -24.60 32.88
C ALA A 507 20.29 -23.46 32.99
N VAL A 508 20.74 -22.21 33.04
CA VAL A 508 19.85 -21.03 33.05
C VAL A 508 19.03 -20.96 31.77
N LEU A 509 19.67 -21.12 30.61
CA LEU A 509 18.99 -21.06 29.31
C LEU A 509 17.95 -22.17 29.14
N ASP A 510 18.29 -23.40 29.52
CA ASP A 510 17.35 -24.52 29.46
C ASP A 510 16.11 -24.24 30.33
N GLN A 511 16.30 -23.69 31.54
CA GLN A 511 15.22 -23.37 32.46
C GLN A 511 14.33 -22.21 31.96
N VAL A 512 14.90 -21.12 31.45
CA VAL A 512 14.09 -19.98 30.96
C VAL A 512 13.37 -20.30 29.66
N CYS A 513 13.96 -21.15 28.81
CA CYS A 513 13.32 -21.66 27.59
C CYS A 513 12.19 -22.64 27.90
N SER A 514 12.40 -23.62 28.82
CA SER A 514 11.38 -24.60 29.18
C SER A 514 10.12 -23.97 29.75
N ASN A 515 10.28 -22.88 30.50
CA ASN A 515 9.18 -22.19 31.16
C ASN A 515 8.61 -21.04 30.31
N GLY A 516 9.08 -20.86 29.07
CA GLY A 516 8.57 -19.87 28.12
C GLY A 516 8.97 -18.40 28.39
N ARG A 517 9.68 -18.12 29.49
CA ARG A 517 10.07 -16.76 29.95
C ARG A 517 11.06 -16.05 29.02
N ILE A 518 11.70 -16.78 28.11
CA ILE A 518 12.73 -16.21 27.22
C ILE A 518 12.20 -15.07 26.31
N ASP A 519 10.91 -15.08 25.98
CA ASP A 519 10.28 -14.01 25.19
C ASP A 519 10.16 -12.71 25.97
N GLU A 520 9.86 -12.80 27.27
CA GLU A 520 9.78 -11.66 28.19
C GLU A 520 11.17 -11.08 28.47
N LEU A 521 12.16 -11.97 28.63
CA LEU A 521 13.56 -11.60 28.85
C LEU A 521 14.23 -11.01 27.59
N GLY A 522 13.64 -11.24 26.41
CA GLY A 522 14.11 -10.66 25.17
C GLY A 522 15.23 -11.42 24.48
N ASN A 523 15.19 -12.77 24.49
CA ASN A 523 16.00 -13.62 23.61
C ASN A 523 17.50 -13.23 23.56
N ALA A 524 18.07 -12.88 22.39
CA ALA A 524 19.49 -12.52 22.29
C ALA A 524 19.86 -11.24 23.07
N ARG A 525 18.88 -10.36 23.37
CA ARG A 525 19.08 -9.19 24.24
C ARG A 525 19.37 -9.66 25.67
N PHE A 526 18.67 -10.66 26.16
CA PHE A 526 18.94 -11.27 27.48
C PHE A 526 20.40 -11.76 27.57
N ILE A 527 20.87 -12.49 26.55
CA ILE A 527 22.25 -12.98 26.50
C ILE A 527 23.25 -11.84 26.57
N ARG A 528 23.04 -10.77 25.79
CA ARG A 528 23.92 -9.60 25.80
C ARG A 528 23.96 -8.95 27.19
N THR A 529 22.80 -8.75 27.82
CA THR A 529 22.69 -8.16 29.15
C THR A 529 23.39 -9.03 30.19
N VAL A 530 23.20 -10.35 30.16
CA VAL A 530 23.87 -11.30 31.06
C VAL A 530 25.39 -11.22 30.91
N LEU A 531 25.91 -11.23 29.68
CA LEU A 531 27.36 -11.17 29.44
C LEU A 531 27.96 -9.82 29.84
N GLU A 532 27.24 -8.71 29.63
CA GLU A 532 27.68 -7.38 30.07
C GLU A 532 27.69 -7.25 31.61
N ALA A 533 26.67 -7.78 32.27
CA ALA A 533 26.64 -7.84 33.73
C ALA A 533 27.75 -8.76 34.27
N ALA A 534 27.97 -9.92 33.64
CA ALA A 534 29.06 -10.83 34.02
C ALA A 534 30.44 -10.17 33.87
N ALA A 535 30.67 -9.39 32.81
CA ALA A 535 31.92 -8.63 32.67
C ALA A 535 32.11 -7.61 33.81
N LYS A 536 31.05 -6.94 34.26
CA LYS A 536 31.12 -6.04 35.43
C LYS A 536 31.45 -6.80 36.71
N HIS A 537 30.85 -7.98 36.91
CA HIS A 537 31.14 -8.83 38.07
C HIS A 537 32.57 -9.38 38.03
N ARG A 538 33.08 -9.74 36.85
CA ARG A 538 34.49 -10.06 36.64
C ARG A 538 35.39 -8.91 37.08
N ASP A 539 35.13 -7.69 36.62
CA ASP A 539 35.95 -6.53 36.94
C ASP A 539 35.93 -6.24 38.45
N LEU A 540 34.78 -6.39 39.11
CA LEU A 540 34.65 -6.28 40.56
C LEU A 540 35.43 -7.38 41.31
N ARG A 541 35.37 -8.63 40.83
CA ARG A 541 36.13 -9.75 41.40
C ARG A 541 37.64 -9.51 41.28
N LEU A 542 38.09 -9.03 40.12
CA LEU A 542 39.51 -8.73 39.86
C LEU A 542 39.99 -7.53 40.69
N PHE A 543 39.16 -6.49 40.83
CA PHE A 543 39.47 -5.33 41.68
C PHE A 543 39.68 -5.72 43.14
N ASN A 544 38.91 -6.69 43.64
CA ASN A 544 39.03 -7.19 45.01
C ASN A 544 40.12 -8.27 45.18
N SER A 545 40.76 -8.69 44.09
CA SER A 545 41.82 -9.70 44.14
C SER A 545 43.19 -9.06 44.42
N PRO A 546 44.04 -9.66 45.28
CA PRO A 546 45.36 -9.11 45.56
C PRO A 546 46.31 -9.28 44.37
N GLY A 547 46.94 -8.18 43.95
CA GLY A 547 47.93 -8.16 42.86
C GLY A 547 47.42 -7.53 41.56
N ILE A 548 48.29 -7.46 40.55
CA ILE A 548 47.91 -7.00 39.20
C ILE A 548 47.30 -8.20 38.46
N PRO A 549 46.05 -8.11 37.94
CA PRO A 549 45.45 -9.19 37.16
C PRO A 549 46.28 -9.55 35.93
N SER A 550 46.34 -10.83 35.58
CA SER A 550 46.93 -11.27 34.31
C SER A 550 46.02 -10.93 33.13
N ASP A 551 46.61 -10.84 31.93
CA ASP A 551 45.87 -10.64 30.68
C ASP A 551 44.78 -11.71 30.49
N GLU A 552 45.08 -12.96 30.85
CA GLU A 552 44.11 -14.07 30.80
C GLU A 552 42.93 -13.85 31.76
N ALA A 553 43.20 -13.37 32.98
CA ALA A 553 42.15 -13.09 33.96
C ALA A 553 41.24 -11.92 33.52
N LEU A 554 41.83 -10.92 32.85
CA LEU A 554 41.09 -9.75 32.33
C LEU A 554 40.11 -10.10 31.23
N VAL A 555 40.28 -11.23 30.53
CA VAL A 555 39.38 -11.68 29.47
C VAL A 555 38.53 -12.89 29.87
N THR A 556 38.71 -13.46 31.07
CA THR A 556 38.01 -14.69 31.48
C THR A 556 36.82 -14.42 32.41
N LEU A 557 35.63 -14.83 31.98
CA LEU A 557 34.39 -14.85 32.75
C LEU A 557 34.22 -16.22 33.40
N ASP A 558 34.03 -16.26 34.72
CA ASP A 558 33.80 -17.49 35.47
C ASP A 558 32.32 -17.72 35.83
N ALA A 559 32.05 -18.86 36.48
CA ALA A 559 30.70 -19.21 36.90
C ALA A 559 30.13 -18.28 37.99
N SER A 560 30.97 -17.69 38.84
CA SER A 560 30.53 -16.77 39.89
C SER A 560 30.06 -15.43 39.29
N ASP A 561 30.75 -14.94 38.25
CA ASP A 561 30.37 -13.72 37.54
C ASP A 561 29.01 -13.88 36.86
N LEU A 562 28.83 -14.99 36.14
CA LEU A 562 27.56 -15.30 35.46
C LEU A 562 26.43 -15.52 36.45
N LYS A 563 26.68 -16.22 37.56
CA LYS A 563 25.66 -16.45 38.58
C LYS A 563 25.19 -15.13 39.18
N ALA A 564 26.12 -14.26 39.57
CA ALA A 564 25.79 -12.93 40.10
C ALA A 564 25.01 -12.10 39.08
N ALA A 565 25.41 -12.12 37.80
CA ALA A 565 24.73 -11.43 36.71
C ALA A 565 23.29 -11.94 36.51
N VAL A 566 23.08 -13.25 36.50
CA VAL A 566 21.75 -13.86 36.33
C VAL A 566 20.87 -13.58 37.53
N GLU A 567 21.40 -13.68 38.74
CA GLU A 567 20.66 -13.33 39.97
C GLU A 567 20.25 -11.85 39.96
N GLU A 568 21.14 -10.94 39.56
CA GLU A 568 20.82 -9.52 39.39
C GLU A 568 19.69 -9.30 38.38
N ILE A 569 19.74 -9.95 37.21
CA ILE A 569 18.76 -9.73 36.14
C ILE A 569 17.40 -10.39 36.43
N LEU A 570 17.38 -11.56 37.08
CA LEU A 570 16.16 -12.32 37.35
C LEU A 570 15.51 -12.03 38.71
N SER A 571 16.16 -11.22 39.56
CA SER A 571 15.60 -10.76 40.84
C SER A 571 14.70 -9.52 40.73
N PHE A 572 14.68 -8.90 39.55
CA PHE A 572 13.66 -7.93 39.11
C PHE A 572 12.55 -8.64 38.33
#